data_AF-A0A1B9YKW8-F1
#
_entry.id   AF-A0A1B9YKW8-F1
#
_cell.length_a   1.000
_cell.length_b   1.000
_cell.length_c   1.000
_cell.angle_alpha   90.00
_cell.angle_beta   90.00
_cell.angle_gamma   90.00
#
_symmetry.space_group_name_H-M   'P 1'
#
loop_
_entity.id
_entity.type
_entity.pdbx_description
1 polymer ?
#
loop_
_entity_poly.entity_id
_entity_poly.type
_entity_poly.pdbx_seq_one_letter_code
_entity_poly.pdbx_strand_id
1 'polypeptide(L)'
;MSNLGLLQNAFATNNLRTICKAIDDEISRQSSIAEFCQLAKVNRTTLFRAFRRRQGTGLETMMRVLEVLGFRLAVTAKGQVDGKPIADASAPKGGVLEKAYPDPEVARRLTEALNSSNVRPVIGVFAEVLRKQDNIAGLSKKTIRCRETFYRAFVYPRVPRFSTALSLLDALGFTFTICRVPRYERHRKPSTSTLFGDESANHAEAAADRALDLSVPAIGHRPAHTLLIASERQRSNRRPSHRLKSTSGVKASV
;
A
#
# COMPACT_ATOMS: atom_id res chain seq x y z
N MET A 1 -14.65 13.74 -14.74
CA MET A 1 -15.43 13.49 -13.51
C MET A 1 -15.08 12.10 -13.01
N SER A 2 -14.74 11.95 -11.72
CA SER A 2 -14.32 10.66 -11.18
C SER A 2 -15.49 9.69 -11.07
N ASN A 3 -15.27 8.46 -11.53
CA ASN A 3 -16.31 7.44 -11.60
C ASN A 3 -16.40 6.71 -10.24
N LEU A 4 -16.88 7.42 -9.22
CA LEU A 4 -16.94 6.96 -7.82
C LEU A 4 -17.60 5.57 -7.70
N GLY A 5 -18.68 5.32 -8.46
CA GLY A 5 -19.38 4.04 -8.44
C GLY A 5 -18.51 2.86 -8.88
N LEU A 6 -17.71 3.02 -9.95
CA LEU A 6 -16.77 1.97 -10.38
C LEU A 6 -15.73 1.66 -9.32
N LEU A 7 -15.22 2.69 -8.65
CA LEU A 7 -14.21 2.53 -7.61
C LEU A 7 -14.82 1.88 -6.36
N GLN A 8 -16.01 2.32 -5.92
CA GLN A 8 -16.73 1.68 -4.82
C GLN A 8 -17.01 0.20 -5.09
N ASN A 9 -17.47 -0.14 -6.30
CA ASN A 9 -17.68 -1.52 -6.72
C ASN A 9 -16.37 -2.31 -6.67
N ALA A 10 -15.25 -1.74 -7.10
CA ALA A 10 -13.95 -2.39 -7.02
C ALA A 10 -13.53 -2.68 -5.57
N PHE A 11 -13.73 -1.73 -4.64
CA PHE A 11 -13.45 -1.94 -3.22
C PHE A 11 -14.38 -2.98 -2.60
N ALA A 12 -15.66 -3.02 -2.98
CA ALA A 12 -16.61 -4.02 -2.53
C ALA A 12 -16.21 -5.47 -2.90
N THR A 13 -15.46 -5.66 -4.00
CA THR A 13 -14.94 -7.00 -4.36
C THR A 13 -13.88 -7.53 -3.40
N ASN A 14 -13.30 -6.67 -2.56
CA ASN A 14 -12.12 -6.97 -1.74
C ASN A 14 -10.95 -7.61 -2.53
N ASN A 15 -10.90 -7.38 -3.85
CA ASN A 15 -9.90 -7.98 -4.73
C ASN A 15 -8.83 -6.94 -5.09
N LEU A 16 -7.59 -7.21 -4.66
CA LEU A 16 -6.45 -6.31 -4.89
C LEU A 16 -6.28 -5.92 -6.37
N ARG A 17 -6.42 -6.87 -7.30
CA ARG A 17 -6.21 -6.61 -8.74
C ARG A 17 -7.31 -5.70 -9.28
N THR A 18 -8.56 -5.96 -8.92
CA THR A 18 -9.71 -5.13 -9.32
C THR A 18 -9.56 -3.71 -8.78
N ILE A 19 -9.20 -3.56 -7.51
CA ILE A 19 -8.94 -2.26 -6.87
C ILE A 19 -7.80 -1.53 -7.57
N CYS A 20 -6.65 -2.18 -7.76
CA CYS A 20 -5.50 -1.54 -8.40
C CYS A 20 -5.78 -1.15 -9.86
N LYS A 21 -6.52 -1.97 -10.60
CA LYS A 21 -6.94 -1.64 -11.98
C LYS A 21 -7.86 -0.43 -12.02
N ALA A 22 -8.91 -0.41 -11.18
CA ALA A 22 -9.83 0.73 -11.12
C ALA A 22 -9.12 2.04 -10.76
N ILE A 23 -8.10 1.99 -9.90
CA ILE A 23 -7.27 3.16 -9.56
C ILE A 23 -6.36 3.55 -10.73
N ASP A 24 -5.69 2.60 -11.41
CA ASP A 24 -4.85 2.90 -12.60
C ASP A 24 -5.68 3.53 -13.72
N ASP A 25 -6.92 3.06 -13.92
CA ASP A 25 -7.86 3.62 -14.88
C ASP A 25 -8.23 5.07 -14.51
N GLU A 26 -8.44 5.37 -13.22
CA GLU A 26 -8.76 6.73 -12.76
C GLU A 26 -7.54 7.68 -12.79
N ILE A 27 -6.33 7.16 -12.53
CA ILE A 27 -5.07 7.91 -12.73
C ILE A 27 -4.88 8.23 -14.22
N SER A 28 -5.17 7.28 -15.10
CA SER A 28 -4.97 7.45 -16.56
C SER A 28 -5.92 8.48 -17.19
N ARG A 29 -7.02 8.83 -16.50
CA ARG A 29 -7.96 9.89 -16.91
C ARG A 29 -7.52 11.29 -16.51
N GLN A 30 -6.47 11.44 -15.69
CA GLN A 30 -5.98 12.76 -15.28
C GLN A 30 -5.29 13.45 -16.46
N SER A 31 -5.52 14.77 -16.62
CA SER A 31 -4.94 15.55 -17.72
C SER A 31 -3.41 15.67 -17.63
N SER A 32 -2.85 15.69 -16.41
CA SER A 32 -1.42 15.80 -16.16
C SER A 32 -0.95 14.75 -15.16
N ILE A 33 -0.32 13.69 -15.66
CA ILE A 33 0.28 12.65 -14.81
C ILE A 33 1.46 13.19 -13.99
N ALA A 34 2.19 14.17 -14.53
CA ALA A 34 3.32 14.79 -13.84
C ALA A 34 2.86 15.56 -12.59
N GLU A 35 1.83 16.40 -12.75
CA GLU A 35 1.20 17.15 -11.64
C GLU A 35 0.61 16.18 -10.61
N PHE A 36 -0.08 15.13 -11.07
CA PHE A 36 -0.61 14.08 -10.20
C PHE A 36 0.49 13.43 -9.34
N CYS A 37 1.61 13.06 -9.95
CA CYS A 37 2.76 12.47 -9.26
C CYS A 37 3.37 13.42 -8.22
N GLN A 38 3.46 14.71 -8.54
CA GLN A 38 3.94 15.74 -7.63
C GLN A 38 3.03 15.90 -6.42
N LEU A 39 1.71 15.98 -6.64
CA LEU A 39 0.71 16.06 -5.57
C LEU A 39 0.72 14.81 -4.67
N ALA A 40 0.84 13.63 -5.27
CA ALA A 40 0.92 12.37 -4.52
C ALA A 40 2.27 12.19 -3.81
N LYS A 41 3.29 12.99 -4.14
CA LYS A 41 4.68 12.82 -3.72
C LYS A 41 5.20 11.41 -4.04
N VAL A 42 4.92 10.95 -5.26
CA VAL A 42 5.30 9.62 -5.78
C VAL A 42 5.89 9.79 -7.17
N ASN A 43 7.06 9.19 -7.43
CA ASN A 43 7.65 9.21 -8.77
C ASN A 43 6.76 8.44 -9.77
N ARG A 44 6.65 8.93 -11.02
CA ARG A 44 5.90 8.32 -12.12
C ARG A 44 6.19 6.82 -12.31
N THR A 45 7.46 6.42 -12.29
CA THR A 45 7.85 5.00 -12.40
C THR A 45 7.34 4.18 -11.22
N THR A 46 7.45 4.72 -10.00
CA THR A 46 6.93 4.07 -8.80
C THR A 46 5.42 3.93 -8.86
N LEU A 47 4.71 4.96 -9.34
CA LEU A 47 3.26 4.96 -9.48
C LEU A 47 2.77 3.81 -10.37
N PHE A 48 3.19 3.78 -11.65
CA PHE A 48 2.76 2.73 -12.58
C PHE A 48 3.16 1.34 -12.11
N ARG A 49 4.38 1.21 -11.58
CA ARG A 49 4.88 -0.06 -11.07
C ARG A 49 4.07 -0.55 -9.87
N ALA A 50 3.55 0.35 -9.05
CA ALA A 50 2.79 0.01 -7.85
C ALA A 50 1.37 -0.50 -8.19
N PHE A 51 0.70 0.08 -9.19
CA PHE A 51 -0.67 -0.28 -9.55
C PHE A 51 -0.77 -1.35 -10.65
N ARG A 52 0.25 -1.52 -11.51
CA ARG A 52 0.23 -2.53 -12.58
C ARG A 52 0.83 -3.87 -12.17
N ARG A 53 1.55 -3.94 -11.05
CA ARG A 53 2.13 -5.20 -10.57
C ARG A 53 1.13 -6.03 -9.78
N ARG A 54 1.21 -7.35 -9.93
CA ARG A 54 0.41 -8.34 -9.20
C ARG A 54 0.47 -8.19 -7.68
N GLN A 55 1.59 -7.71 -7.14
CA GLN A 55 1.79 -7.61 -5.69
C GLN A 55 1.15 -6.37 -5.05
N GLY A 56 0.69 -5.41 -5.86
CA GLY A 56 0.08 -4.16 -5.41
C GLY A 56 1.04 -3.16 -4.76
N THR A 57 0.46 -2.05 -4.31
CA THR A 57 1.16 -0.88 -3.76
C THR A 57 1.37 -0.97 -2.23
N GLY A 58 2.23 -0.10 -1.70
CA GLY A 58 2.31 0.15 -0.26
C GLY A 58 1.06 0.86 0.26
N LEU A 59 0.67 0.63 1.51
CA LEU A 59 -0.53 1.26 2.10
C LEU A 59 -0.44 2.79 2.06
N GLU A 60 0.73 3.36 2.40
CA GLU A 60 0.95 4.80 2.36
C GLU A 60 0.78 5.37 0.94
N THR A 61 1.39 4.73 -0.06
CA THR A 61 1.23 5.15 -1.46
C THR A 61 -0.22 5.07 -1.91
N MET A 62 -0.96 4.02 -1.49
CA MET A 62 -2.40 3.92 -1.75
C MET A 62 -3.17 5.11 -1.16
N MET A 63 -2.93 5.44 0.10
CA MET A 63 -3.59 6.55 0.79
C MET A 63 -3.32 7.88 0.11
N ARG A 64 -2.06 8.18 -0.23
CA ARG A 64 -1.69 9.42 -0.93
C ARG A 64 -2.34 9.54 -2.32
N VAL A 65 -2.37 8.44 -3.07
CA VAL A 65 -3.00 8.41 -4.41
C VAL A 65 -4.50 8.65 -4.31
N LEU A 66 -5.19 7.97 -3.39
CA LEU A 66 -6.61 8.18 -3.16
C LEU A 66 -6.90 9.62 -2.72
N GLU A 67 -6.03 10.19 -1.87
CA GLU A 67 -6.16 11.56 -1.40
C GLU A 67 -6.08 12.59 -2.56
N VAL A 68 -5.16 12.41 -3.52
CA VAL A 68 -5.09 13.26 -4.72
C VAL A 68 -6.32 13.08 -5.61
N LEU A 69 -6.86 11.85 -5.69
CA LEU A 69 -8.11 11.56 -6.39
C LEU A 69 -9.36 12.11 -5.66
N GLY A 70 -9.20 12.66 -4.44
CA GLY A 70 -10.31 13.21 -3.64
C GLY A 70 -11.10 12.14 -2.88
N PHE A 71 -10.45 11.02 -2.54
CA PHE A 71 -11.03 9.93 -1.76
C PHE A 71 -10.23 9.65 -0.49
N ARG A 72 -10.90 9.06 0.50
CA ARG A 72 -10.29 8.50 1.71
C ARG A 72 -10.72 7.06 1.89
N LEU A 73 -9.83 6.27 2.48
CA LEU A 73 -10.16 4.91 2.92
C LEU A 73 -10.95 4.98 4.22
N ALA A 74 -11.98 4.16 4.32
CA ALA A 74 -12.70 3.86 5.55
C ALA A 74 -12.79 2.34 5.72
N VAL A 75 -13.16 1.89 6.92
CA VAL A 75 -13.32 0.47 7.24
C VAL A 75 -14.74 0.23 7.72
N THR A 76 -15.40 -0.77 7.14
CA THR A 76 -16.73 -1.22 7.56
C THR A 76 -16.73 -2.70 7.91
N ALA A 77 -17.62 -3.10 8.81
CA ALA A 77 -17.86 -4.50 9.10
C ALA A 77 -18.56 -5.19 7.91
N LYS A 78 -18.11 -6.39 7.54
CA LYS A 78 -18.78 -7.19 6.52
C LYS A 78 -20.20 -7.53 6.96
N GLY A 79 -21.17 -7.32 6.08
CA GLY A 79 -22.59 -7.58 6.35
C GLY A 79 -23.34 -6.37 6.93
N GLN A 80 -22.68 -5.24 7.16
CA GLN A 80 -23.30 -4.01 7.66
C GLN A 80 -23.49 -2.97 6.54
N VAL A 81 -23.81 -3.41 5.32
CA VAL A 81 -24.03 -2.51 4.18
C VAL A 81 -25.41 -1.87 4.32
N ASP A 82 -25.48 -0.75 5.05
CA ASP A 82 -26.44 0.38 5.08
C ASP A 82 -27.96 0.14 4.89
N GLY A 83 -28.45 -1.09 4.91
CA GLY A 83 -29.83 -1.36 4.52
C GLY A 83 -30.45 -2.46 5.34
N LYS A 84 -31.01 -2.07 6.50
CA LYS A 84 -32.04 -2.79 7.26
C LYS A 84 -31.57 -4.16 7.80
N PRO A 85 -31.63 -4.41 9.13
CA PRO A 85 -31.47 -5.77 9.64
C PRO A 85 -32.57 -6.64 9.04
N ILE A 86 -32.24 -7.43 8.02
CA ILE A 86 -33.14 -8.45 7.48
C ILE A 86 -33.19 -9.53 8.56
N ALA A 87 -34.26 -9.48 9.35
CA ALA A 87 -34.60 -10.46 10.37
C ALA A 87 -35.09 -11.77 9.71
N ASP A 88 -34.33 -12.32 8.76
CA ASP A 88 -34.66 -13.61 8.18
C ASP A 88 -33.89 -14.71 8.93
N ALA A 89 -34.58 -15.17 9.97
CA ALA A 89 -34.25 -16.33 10.75
C ALA A 89 -34.34 -17.60 9.89
N SER A 90 -33.28 -17.94 9.17
CA SER A 90 -33.05 -19.29 8.62
C SER A 90 -31.57 -19.48 8.29
N ALA A 91 -30.74 -19.53 9.33
CA ALA A 91 -29.35 -19.95 9.17
C ALA A 91 -29.26 -21.49 9.31
N PRO A 92 -28.51 -22.17 8.41
CA PRO A 92 -28.31 -23.61 8.49
C PRO A 92 -27.50 -23.98 9.73
N LYS A 93 -28.02 -24.95 10.50
CA LYS A 93 -27.31 -25.66 11.58
C LYS A 93 -26.09 -26.37 11.01
N GLY A 94 -24.93 -25.74 11.03
CA GLY A 94 -23.69 -26.36 10.57
C GLY A 94 -22.46 -25.70 11.16
N GLY A 95 -21.93 -26.30 12.24
CA GLY A 95 -20.60 -26.02 12.78
C GLY A 95 -20.50 -24.76 13.63
N VAL A 96 -20.37 -24.94 14.94
CA VAL A 96 -20.04 -23.93 15.94
C VAL A 96 -18.61 -23.42 15.70
N LEU A 97 -18.42 -22.63 14.66
CA LEU A 97 -17.35 -21.63 14.61
C LEU A 97 -18.01 -20.33 15.04
N GLU A 98 -17.89 -20.06 16.33
CA GLU A 98 -18.19 -18.80 16.99
C GLU A 98 -17.93 -17.64 16.02
N LYS A 99 -19.00 -17.11 15.41
CA LYS A 99 -18.93 -15.92 14.57
C LYS A 99 -18.69 -14.77 15.53
N ALA A 100 -17.43 -14.59 15.92
CA ALA A 100 -16.99 -13.39 16.60
C ALA A 100 -17.35 -12.23 15.67
N TYR A 101 -18.40 -11.50 16.04
CA TYR A 101 -18.80 -10.31 15.30
C TYR A 101 -17.63 -9.32 15.34
N PRO A 102 -17.28 -8.70 14.21
CA PRO A 102 -16.23 -7.71 14.18
C PRO A 102 -16.59 -6.59 15.16
N ASP A 103 -15.68 -6.28 16.08
CA ASP A 103 -15.87 -5.21 17.06
C ASP A 103 -16.03 -3.86 16.32
N PRO A 104 -17.20 -3.19 16.40
CA PRO A 104 -17.45 -1.93 15.71
C PRO A 104 -16.49 -0.82 16.15
N GLU A 105 -15.96 -0.88 17.38
CA GLU A 105 -15.00 0.08 17.89
C GLU A 105 -13.67 0.02 17.12
N VAL A 106 -13.27 -1.18 16.69
CA VAL A 106 -12.07 -1.37 15.87
C VAL A 106 -12.24 -0.72 14.49
N ALA A 107 -13.39 -0.90 13.85
CA ALA A 107 -13.69 -0.25 12.56
C ALA A 107 -13.68 1.28 12.69
N ARG A 108 -14.24 1.81 13.78
CA ARG A 108 -14.26 3.25 14.07
C ARG A 108 -12.85 3.81 14.21
N ARG A 109 -12.01 3.20 15.06
CA ARG A 109 -10.60 3.61 15.28
C ARG A 109 -9.76 3.51 14.00
N LEU A 110 -9.94 2.44 13.22
CA LEU A 110 -9.25 2.30 11.94
C LEU A 110 -9.67 3.39 10.95
N THR A 111 -10.97 3.68 10.86
CA THR A 111 -11.49 4.73 9.99
C THR A 111 -10.97 6.11 10.39
N GLU A 112 -10.96 6.41 11.69
CA GLU A 112 -10.37 7.65 12.22
C GLU A 112 -8.88 7.76 11.89
N ALA A 113 -8.11 6.68 12.10
CA ALA A 113 -6.69 6.64 11.77
C ALA A 113 -6.45 6.86 10.25
N LEU A 114 -7.26 6.24 9.39
CA LEU A 114 -7.17 6.41 7.93
C LEU A 114 -7.52 7.84 7.49
N ASN A 115 -8.44 8.50 8.21
CA ASN A 115 -8.81 9.90 7.97
C ASN A 115 -7.72 10.91 8.35
N SER A 116 -6.71 10.52 9.14
CA SER A 116 -5.59 11.40 9.50
C SER A 116 -4.62 11.70 8.34
N SER A 117 -4.76 11.03 7.19
CA SER A 117 -3.80 11.02 6.07
C SER A 117 -2.36 10.59 6.47
N ASN A 118 -2.15 10.12 7.71
CA ASN A 118 -0.85 9.65 8.21
C ASN A 118 -0.89 8.13 8.39
N VAL A 119 0.10 7.44 7.84
CA VAL A 119 0.17 5.97 7.92
C VAL A 119 0.59 5.46 9.30
N ARG A 120 1.27 6.28 10.12
CA ARG A 120 1.76 5.85 11.44
C ARG A 120 0.62 5.51 12.42
N PRO A 121 -0.41 6.37 12.62
CA PRO A 121 -1.58 6.01 13.42
C PRO A 121 -2.26 4.73 12.92
N VAL A 122 -2.39 4.56 11.60
CA VAL A 122 -3.00 3.38 10.99
C VAL A 122 -2.24 2.11 11.37
N ILE A 123 -0.91 2.12 11.26
CA ILE A 123 -0.05 1.00 11.67
C ILE A 123 -0.20 0.72 13.17
N GLY A 124 -0.28 1.76 14.00
CA GLY A 124 -0.50 1.63 15.45
C GLY A 124 -1.80 0.90 15.79
N VAL A 125 -2.90 1.27 15.15
CA VAL A 125 -4.20 0.60 15.36
C VAL A 125 -4.14 -0.84 14.87
N PHE A 126 -3.54 -1.12 13.70
CA PHE A 126 -3.36 -2.51 13.25
C PHE A 126 -2.51 -3.35 14.23
N ALA A 127 -1.46 -2.78 14.78
CA ALA A 127 -0.61 -3.45 15.77
C ALA A 127 -1.39 -3.74 17.07
N GLU A 128 -2.21 -2.80 17.54
CA GLU A 128 -3.08 -2.99 18.71
C GLU A 128 -4.09 -4.12 18.46
N VAL A 129 -4.78 -4.10 17.31
CA VAL A 129 -5.73 -5.14 16.92
C VAL A 129 -5.05 -6.51 16.89
N LEU A 130 -3.86 -6.61 16.28
CA LEU A 130 -3.10 -7.87 16.25
C LEU A 130 -2.67 -8.37 17.63
N ARG A 131 -2.35 -7.47 18.57
CA ARG A 131 -1.99 -7.84 19.95
C ARG A 131 -3.20 -8.35 20.75
N LYS A 132 -4.40 -7.85 20.46
CA LYS A 132 -5.66 -8.26 21.10
C LYS A 132 -6.23 -9.58 20.57
N GLN A 133 -5.72 -10.11 19.45
CA GLN A 133 -6.18 -11.40 18.93
C GLN A 133 -5.59 -12.55 19.75
N ASP A 134 -6.41 -13.23 20.55
CA ASP A 134 -5.98 -14.43 21.30
C ASP A 134 -5.59 -15.59 20.38
N ASN A 135 -6.21 -15.67 19.19
CA ASN A 135 -6.01 -16.77 18.24
C ASN A 135 -5.38 -16.31 16.92
N ILE A 136 -4.13 -15.84 16.98
CA ILE A 136 -3.36 -15.46 15.78
C ILE A 136 -3.12 -16.66 14.84
N ALA A 137 -3.09 -17.89 15.38
CA ALA A 137 -2.99 -19.09 14.58
C ALA A 137 -4.22 -19.25 13.67
N GLY A 138 -5.42 -19.03 14.18
CA GLY A 138 -6.66 -19.01 13.40
C GLY A 138 -6.65 -17.92 12.33
N LEU A 139 -6.16 -16.72 12.67
CA LEU A 139 -6.01 -15.61 11.71
C LEU A 139 -5.03 -15.95 10.57
N SER A 140 -3.92 -16.63 10.88
CA SER A 140 -2.93 -17.05 9.88
C SER A 140 -3.49 -18.05 8.88
N LYS A 141 -4.33 -18.99 9.35
CA LYS A 141 -5.04 -19.96 8.49
C LYS A 141 -5.98 -19.27 7.51
N LYS A 142 -6.67 -18.20 7.95
CA LYS A 142 -7.61 -17.44 7.10
C LYS A 142 -6.92 -16.61 6.01
N THR A 143 -5.70 -16.13 6.25
CA THR A 143 -5.03 -15.15 5.38
C THR A 143 -3.96 -15.74 4.46
N ILE A 144 -3.66 -17.04 4.58
CA ILE A 144 -2.53 -17.71 3.90
C ILE A 144 -1.17 -17.07 4.34
N ARG A 145 -1.16 -16.19 5.34
CA ARG A 145 0.04 -15.49 5.83
C ARG A 145 0.42 -16.01 7.20
N CYS A 146 1.70 -16.31 7.38
CA CYS A 146 2.22 -16.72 8.68
C CYS A 146 2.14 -15.57 9.68
N ARG A 147 1.98 -15.92 10.97
CA ARG A 147 2.01 -15.00 12.11
C ARG A 147 3.16 -13.98 12.01
N GLU A 148 4.37 -14.46 11.74
CA GLU A 148 5.56 -13.62 11.64
C GLU A 148 5.42 -12.50 10.58
N THR A 149 4.72 -12.77 9.47
CA THR A 149 4.51 -11.77 8.42
C THR A 149 3.68 -10.60 8.93
N PHE A 150 2.66 -10.84 9.76
CA PHE A 150 1.85 -9.77 10.35
C PHE A 150 2.65 -8.94 11.34
N TYR A 151 3.40 -9.58 12.24
CA TYR A 151 4.24 -8.86 13.19
C TYR A 151 5.31 -8.02 12.46
N ARG A 152 5.98 -8.58 11.45
CA ARG A 152 6.95 -7.83 10.63
C ARG A 152 6.32 -6.66 9.87
N ALA A 153 5.06 -6.78 9.45
CA ALA A 153 4.38 -5.75 8.68
C ALA A 153 3.82 -4.61 9.53
N PHE A 154 3.44 -4.87 10.79
CA PHE A 154 2.72 -3.89 11.62
C PHE A 154 3.42 -3.51 12.93
N VAL A 155 4.34 -4.34 13.45
CA VAL A 155 5.06 -4.02 14.71
C VAL A 155 6.42 -3.37 14.45
N TYR A 156 7.02 -3.63 13.30
CA TYR A 156 8.25 -2.95 12.88
C TYR A 156 7.91 -1.63 12.17
N PRO A 157 8.85 -0.66 12.15
CA PRO A 157 8.66 0.65 11.50
C PRO A 157 8.69 0.56 9.97
N ARG A 158 7.99 -0.43 9.40
CA ARG A 158 7.83 -0.64 7.97
C ARG A 158 6.38 -0.41 7.60
N VAL A 159 6.18 0.30 6.49
CA VAL A 159 4.85 0.50 5.94
C VAL A 159 4.36 -0.83 5.36
N PRO A 160 3.21 -1.36 5.82
CA PRO A 160 2.66 -2.59 5.28
C PRO A 160 2.25 -2.40 3.82
N ARG A 161 2.25 -3.50 3.06
CA ARG A 161 1.64 -3.50 1.73
C ARG A 161 0.13 -3.38 1.87
N PHE A 162 -0.51 -2.70 0.92
CA PHE A 162 -1.97 -2.60 0.92
C PHE A 162 -2.63 -3.99 0.88
N SER A 163 -2.04 -4.93 0.14
CA SER A 163 -2.50 -6.32 0.10
C SER A 163 -2.44 -7.03 1.46
N THR A 164 -1.43 -6.74 2.29
CA THR A 164 -1.33 -7.28 3.65
C THR A 164 -2.43 -6.73 4.54
N ALA A 165 -2.70 -5.41 4.47
CA ALA A 165 -3.79 -4.78 5.20
C ALA A 165 -5.15 -5.32 4.75
N LEU A 166 -5.35 -5.49 3.44
CA LEU A 166 -6.56 -6.05 2.84
C LEU A 166 -6.86 -7.46 3.36
N SER A 167 -5.86 -8.36 3.33
CA SER A 167 -6.01 -9.72 3.85
C SER A 167 -6.25 -9.75 5.36
N LEU A 168 -5.59 -8.88 6.11
CA LEU A 168 -5.81 -8.79 7.56
C LEU A 168 -7.25 -8.38 7.89
N LEU A 169 -7.75 -7.30 7.27
CA LEU A 169 -9.13 -6.86 7.46
C LEU A 169 -10.14 -7.94 7.04
N ASP A 170 -9.90 -8.57 5.89
CA ASP A 170 -10.76 -9.64 5.37
C ASP A 170 -10.97 -10.76 6.40
N ALA A 171 -9.89 -11.18 7.07
CA ALA A 171 -9.90 -12.25 8.06
C ALA A 171 -10.48 -11.83 9.42
N LEU A 172 -10.43 -10.53 9.72
CA LEU A 172 -11.08 -9.91 10.88
C LEU A 172 -12.58 -9.63 10.62
N GLY A 173 -13.09 -9.88 9.42
CA GLY A 173 -14.49 -9.60 9.07
C GLY A 173 -14.75 -8.14 8.70
N PHE A 174 -13.73 -7.38 8.31
CA PHE A 174 -13.84 -6.02 7.82
C PHE A 174 -13.58 -5.92 6.32
N THR A 175 -14.01 -4.81 5.73
CA THR A 175 -13.73 -4.44 4.33
C THR A 175 -13.32 -2.97 4.24
N PHE A 176 -12.42 -2.67 3.31
CA PHE A 176 -12.16 -1.27 2.96
C PHE A 176 -13.32 -0.73 2.13
N THR A 177 -13.74 0.49 2.47
CA THR A 177 -14.63 1.31 1.66
C THR A 177 -13.93 2.62 1.33
N ILE A 178 -14.50 3.37 0.38
CA ILE A 178 -14.01 4.69 0.03
C ILE A 178 -15.09 5.74 0.26
N CYS A 179 -14.67 6.87 0.83
CA CYS A 179 -15.50 8.04 1.02
C CYS A 179 -14.93 9.18 0.18
N ARG A 180 -15.82 9.96 -0.44
CA ARG A 180 -15.41 11.18 -1.13
C ARG A 180 -15.02 12.22 -0.08
N VAL A 181 -13.85 12.80 -0.22
CA VAL A 181 -13.45 13.94 0.60
C VAL A 181 -14.24 15.13 0.09
N PRO A 182 -15.02 15.84 0.93
CA PRO A 182 -15.57 17.13 0.56
C PRO A 182 -14.39 17.97 0.07
N ARG A 183 -14.42 18.39 -1.19
CA ARG A 183 -13.39 19.26 -1.74
C ARG A 183 -13.50 20.59 -1.01
N TYR A 184 -12.91 20.69 0.18
CA TYR A 184 -12.36 21.97 0.59
C TYR A 184 -11.39 22.33 -0.51
N GLU A 185 -11.58 23.50 -1.11
CA GLU A 185 -10.78 24.07 -2.16
C GLU A 185 -9.29 23.98 -1.79
N ARG A 186 -8.68 22.83 -2.07
CA ARG A 186 -7.27 22.60 -1.84
C ARG A 186 -6.57 23.37 -2.91
N HIS A 187 -6.31 24.63 -2.59
CA HIS A 187 -5.27 25.45 -3.15
C HIS A 187 -4.96 25.12 -4.61
N ARG A 188 -5.89 25.44 -5.51
CA ARG A 188 -5.44 26.25 -6.63
C ARG A 188 -4.92 27.52 -5.96
N LYS A 189 -3.62 27.55 -5.60
CA LYS A 189 -2.93 28.83 -5.68
C LYS A 189 -3.20 29.24 -7.12
N PRO A 190 -4.01 30.29 -7.39
CA PRO A 190 -4.05 30.82 -8.73
C PRO A 190 -2.58 31.01 -9.08
N SER A 191 -2.12 30.37 -10.15
CA SER A 191 -0.83 30.67 -10.70
C SER A 191 -0.86 32.17 -10.84
N THR A 192 -0.14 32.88 -9.98
CA THR A 192 0.12 34.30 -10.14
C THR A 192 0.97 34.31 -11.39
N SER A 193 0.28 34.31 -12.53
CA SER A 193 0.71 34.85 -13.80
C SER A 193 0.95 36.31 -13.50
N THR A 194 2.03 36.57 -12.76
CA THR A 194 2.60 37.89 -12.63
C THR A 194 3.05 38.20 -14.04
N LEU A 195 2.21 38.97 -14.69
CA LEU A 195 2.54 39.90 -15.75
C LEU A 195 3.83 40.64 -15.33
N PHE A 196 4.99 40.05 -15.58
CA PHE A 196 6.14 40.80 -16.05
C PHE A 196 5.85 40.95 -17.56
N GLY A 197 5.25 42.03 -18.03
CA GLY A 197 5.71 43.37 -17.74
C GLY A 197 7.02 43.52 -18.51
N ASP A 198 6.89 43.76 -19.80
CA ASP A 198 7.94 44.26 -20.67
C ASP A 198 8.63 45.44 -19.98
N GLU A 199 9.87 45.23 -19.52
CA GLU A 199 10.77 46.32 -19.18
C GLU A 199 12.06 46.12 -19.99
N SER A 200 11.90 46.28 -21.31
CA SER A 200 13.00 46.59 -22.21
C SER A 200 13.34 48.07 -22.03
N ALA A 201 14.45 48.39 -21.36
CA ALA A 201 15.37 49.46 -21.75
C ALA A 201 16.50 49.69 -20.72
N ASN A 202 17.73 49.61 -21.25
CA ASN A 202 18.90 50.43 -20.90
C ASN A 202 19.67 50.19 -19.58
N HIS A 203 20.80 49.49 -19.69
CA HIS A 203 22.15 49.97 -19.33
C HIS A 203 23.15 48.82 -19.58
N ALA A 204 23.90 48.83 -20.69
CA ALA A 204 25.20 49.49 -20.84
C ALA A 204 26.27 48.99 -19.85
N GLU A 205 27.12 48.10 -20.36
CA GLU A 205 28.58 48.24 -20.36
C GLU A 205 29.29 48.55 -19.03
N ALA A 206 29.89 47.52 -18.42
CA ALA A 206 31.14 47.67 -17.68
C ALA A 206 31.92 46.35 -17.67
N ALA A 207 32.94 46.30 -18.51
CA ALA A 207 34.03 45.34 -18.43
C ALA A 207 34.83 45.56 -17.13
N ALA A 208 35.13 44.49 -16.40
CA ALA A 208 36.21 44.45 -15.42
C ALA A 208 36.66 42.99 -15.22
N ASP A 209 37.54 42.57 -16.11
CA ASP A 209 38.86 42.00 -15.80
C ASP A 209 39.06 41.47 -14.36
N ARG A 210 39.14 40.14 -14.21
CA ARG A 210 39.94 39.50 -13.15
C ARG A 210 40.25 38.05 -13.51
N ALA A 211 41.38 37.91 -14.19
CA ALA A 211 42.21 36.72 -14.17
C ALA A 211 42.93 36.54 -12.81
N LEU A 212 43.52 35.35 -12.64
CA LEU A 212 44.34 34.84 -11.52
C LEU A 212 43.52 34.25 -10.35
N ASP A 213 43.86 33.13 -9.72
CA ASP A 213 45.01 32.25 -9.84
C ASP A 213 44.69 30.89 -9.17
N LEU A 214 45.53 29.92 -9.51
CA LEU A 214 45.66 28.55 -9.06
C LEU A 214 45.58 28.35 -7.52
N SER A 215 44.87 27.30 -7.09
CA SER A 215 45.40 26.34 -6.10
C SER A 215 44.53 25.09 -5.99
N VAL A 216 45.02 24.02 -6.59
CA VAL A 216 44.62 22.63 -6.33
C VAL A 216 45.45 22.13 -5.15
N PRO A 217 44.87 21.72 -4.02
CA PRO A 217 45.59 20.93 -3.04
C PRO A 217 45.46 19.43 -3.37
N ALA A 218 46.62 18.80 -3.33
CA ALA A 218 46.91 17.42 -3.60
C ALA A 218 46.36 16.45 -2.53
N ILE A 219 45.97 15.26 -3.01
CA ILE A 219 46.33 13.93 -2.49
C ILE A 219 46.17 13.73 -0.97
N GLY A 220 45.01 13.23 -0.57
CA GLY A 220 44.80 12.54 0.70
C GLY A 220 44.61 11.04 0.47
N HIS A 221 45.70 10.29 0.58
CA HIS A 221 45.76 8.83 0.62
C HIS A 221 44.67 8.26 1.55
N ARG A 222 43.74 7.45 1.03
CA ARG A 222 42.92 6.55 1.85
C ARG A 222 43.46 5.12 1.70
N PRO A 223 43.86 4.46 2.80
CA PRO A 223 44.35 3.09 2.75
C PRO A 223 43.21 2.12 2.43
N ALA A 224 43.48 1.25 1.47
CA ALA A 224 42.69 0.06 1.20
C ALA A 224 42.85 -0.92 2.37
N HIS A 225 41.88 -0.95 3.27
CA HIS A 225 41.71 -2.09 4.16
C HIS A 225 40.95 -3.18 3.42
N THR A 226 41.73 -4.01 2.73
CA THR A 226 41.36 -5.36 2.31
C THR A 226 41.08 -6.19 3.57
N LEU A 227 39.83 -6.25 4.01
CA LEU A 227 39.37 -7.24 4.98
C LEU A 227 39.10 -8.56 4.25
N LEU A 228 40.16 -9.36 4.19
CA LEU A 228 40.12 -10.79 3.92
C LEU A 228 39.39 -11.47 5.09
N ILE A 229 38.08 -11.67 4.97
CA ILE A 229 37.36 -12.65 5.80
C ILE A 229 37.19 -13.90 4.96
N ALA A 230 38.19 -14.77 5.09
CA ALA A 230 38.02 -16.19 4.88
C ALA A 230 37.08 -16.72 5.98
N SER A 231 35.93 -17.24 5.58
CA SER A 231 35.11 -18.14 6.40
C SER A 231 34.31 -19.04 5.47
N GLU A 232 35.07 -19.95 4.89
CA GLU A 232 34.78 -21.37 4.83
C GLU A 232 33.66 -21.81 5.80
N ARG A 233 32.51 -22.16 5.24
CA ARG A 233 31.64 -23.19 5.82
C ARG A 233 30.87 -23.87 4.69
N GLN A 234 31.42 -25.02 4.32
CA GLN A 234 30.69 -26.12 3.71
C GLN A 234 29.37 -26.37 4.46
N ARG A 235 28.29 -26.51 3.70
CA ARG A 235 27.12 -27.36 3.96
C ARG A 235 26.36 -27.39 2.63
N SER A 236 26.76 -28.25 1.70
CA SER A 236 26.15 -29.57 1.54
C SER A 236 24.65 -29.53 1.85
N ASN A 237 23.86 -29.22 0.83
CA ASN A 237 22.48 -29.68 0.76
C ASN A 237 22.28 -30.28 -0.64
N ARG A 238 22.83 -31.50 -0.77
CA ARG A 238 22.33 -32.49 -1.73
C ARG A 238 20.83 -32.63 -1.49
N ARG A 239 20.00 -32.14 -2.41
CA ARG A 239 18.61 -32.60 -2.48
C ARG A 239 18.63 -34.00 -3.09
N PRO A 240 18.05 -35.02 -2.44
CA PRO A 240 17.89 -36.32 -3.03
C PRO A 240 16.81 -36.24 -4.12
N SER A 241 17.18 -36.64 -5.33
CA SER A 241 16.25 -37.02 -6.38
C SER A 241 15.44 -38.23 -5.90
N HIS A 242 14.24 -38.00 -5.36
CA HIS A 242 13.27 -39.07 -5.18
C HIS A 242 12.75 -39.49 -6.56
N ARG A 243 13.45 -40.49 -7.10
CA ARG A 243 13.02 -41.41 -8.14
C ARG A 243 11.72 -42.08 -7.67
N LEU A 244 10.58 -41.62 -8.15
CA LEU A 244 9.32 -42.36 -8.02
C LEU A 244 9.43 -43.60 -8.91
N LYS A 245 9.63 -44.76 -8.27
CA LYS A 245 9.48 -46.06 -8.90
C LYS A 245 8.00 -46.29 -9.18
N SER A 246 7.72 -46.54 -10.45
CA SER A 246 6.68 -47.41 -10.95
C SER A 246 6.43 -48.60 -10.00
N THR A 247 5.17 -48.79 -9.62
CA THR A 247 4.61 -50.12 -9.35
C THR A 247 3.28 -50.23 -10.07
N SER A 248 3.33 -50.96 -11.18
CA SER A 248 2.25 -51.72 -11.78
C SER A 248 1.53 -52.61 -10.77
N GLY A 249 0.22 -52.84 -10.96
CA GLY A 249 -0.56 -53.88 -10.28
C GLY A 249 -2.05 -53.50 -10.27
N VAL A 250 -2.81 -53.76 -11.34
CA VAL A 250 -3.66 -54.97 -11.50
C VAL A 250 -4.67 -55.14 -10.36
N LYS A 251 -5.95 -54.95 -10.67
CA LYS A 251 -6.98 -55.99 -10.54
C LYS A 251 -8.29 -55.57 -11.22
N ALA A 252 -8.62 -56.30 -12.28
CA ALA A 252 -9.98 -56.49 -12.75
C ALA A 252 -10.79 -57.23 -11.69
N SER A 253 -12.06 -56.90 -11.55
CA SER A 253 -13.09 -57.83 -11.06
C SER A 253 -14.42 -57.41 -11.67
N VAL A 254 -14.95 -58.39 -12.39
CA VAL A 254 -16.30 -58.66 -12.91
C VAL A 254 -17.42 -57.77 -12.38
#